data_AF-A0A8H4N091-F1
#
_entry.id   AF-A0A8H4N091-F1
#
_cell.length_a   1.000
_cell.length_b   1.000
_cell.length_c   1.000
_cell.angle_alpha   90.00
_cell.angle_beta   90.00
_cell.angle_gamma   90.00
#
_symmetry.space_group_name_H-M   'P 1'
#
loop_
_entity.id
_entity.type
_entity.pdbx_description
1 polymer ?
#
loop_
_entity_poly.entity_id
_entity_poly.type
_entity_poly.pdbx_seq_one_letter_code
_entity_poly.pdbx_strand_id
1 'polypeptide(L)'
;MSIPNIFNMAKFATLLLAATAAVPALAFPSPFPSYSLEPRQDGSNCTTYCSVAAGCACTVIPSDCTAKYTVQSGDTCVSIAESFGNFTVSQLYKWNPSMGRTCFGLQAYVPVCINTPWYTFTPPVQPAAGSHATPDETPVPLMPNTISSCTDYELVGSGTRVDALTAENGITEDQFAAWNGNATTAWADYWVCVKA
;
A
#
# COMPACT_ATOMS: atom_id res chain seq x y z
N MET A 1 20.52 -80.64 -7.81
CA MET A 1 21.04 -79.28 -7.52
C MET A 1 19.90 -78.53 -6.84
N SER A 2 19.70 -78.66 -5.54
CA SER A 2 20.51 -78.15 -4.40
C SER A 2 20.36 -76.65 -4.16
N ILE A 3 19.58 -76.38 -3.09
CA ILE A 3 19.73 -75.37 -2.05
C ILE A 3 19.19 -73.95 -2.32
N PRO A 4 18.22 -73.47 -1.50
CA PRO A 4 17.84 -72.07 -1.39
C PRO A 4 18.79 -71.34 -0.44
N ASN A 5 19.14 -70.07 -0.70
CA ASN A 5 19.95 -69.30 0.23
C ASN A 5 19.17 -68.12 0.82
N ILE A 6 18.89 -68.29 2.11
CA ILE A 6 18.46 -67.32 3.08
C ILE A 6 19.59 -66.30 3.27
N PHE A 7 19.30 -65.01 3.15
CA PHE A 7 20.10 -63.99 3.82
C PHE A 7 19.21 -63.09 4.68
N ASN A 8 19.22 -63.46 5.96
CA ASN A 8 18.74 -62.72 7.10
C ASN A 8 19.71 -61.56 7.36
N MET A 9 19.30 -60.31 7.12
CA MET A 9 20.05 -59.14 7.60
C MET A 9 19.34 -58.57 8.81
N ALA A 10 19.90 -58.89 9.98
CA ALA A 10 19.59 -58.28 11.26
C ALA A 10 19.75 -56.76 11.16
N LYS A 11 18.68 -56.01 11.43
CA LYS A 11 18.73 -54.57 11.62
C LYS A 11 19.29 -54.29 13.02
N PHE A 12 20.56 -53.88 13.08
CA PHE A 12 21.13 -53.23 14.26
C PHE A 12 20.52 -51.82 14.37
N ALA A 13 19.63 -51.62 15.33
CA ALA A 13 19.12 -50.30 15.70
C ALA A 13 20.13 -49.63 16.64
N THR A 14 20.97 -48.74 16.12
CA THR A 14 21.84 -47.88 16.91
C THR A 14 21.03 -46.71 17.44
N LEU A 15 20.72 -46.73 18.73
CA LEU A 15 20.06 -45.66 19.46
C LEU A 15 21.07 -44.50 19.65
N LEU A 16 21.01 -43.46 18.82
CA LEU A 16 21.73 -42.20 19.05
C LEU A 16 20.88 -41.30 19.95
N LEU A 17 21.28 -41.19 21.22
CA LEU A 17 20.74 -40.24 22.17
C LEU A 17 21.36 -38.86 21.88
N ALA A 18 20.67 -38.01 21.13
CA ALA A 18 21.07 -36.61 20.94
C ALA A 18 20.57 -35.77 22.11
N ALA A 19 21.47 -35.43 23.04
CA ALA A 19 21.19 -34.46 24.10
C ALA A 19 21.30 -33.04 23.52
N THR A 20 20.16 -32.41 23.22
CA THR A 20 20.11 -30.99 22.86
C THR A 20 20.16 -30.15 24.13
N ALA A 21 21.33 -29.58 24.44
CA ALA A 21 21.44 -28.54 25.44
C ALA A 21 20.87 -27.23 24.86
N ALA A 22 19.70 -26.81 25.35
CA ALA A 22 19.14 -25.51 25.04
C ALA A 22 19.97 -24.42 25.75
N VAL A 23 20.67 -23.60 24.98
CA VAL A 23 21.35 -22.41 25.50
C VAL A 23 20.29 -21.32 25.66
N PRO A 24 20.11 -20.72 26.85
CA PRO A 24 19.14 -19.65 27.02
C PRO A 24 19.60 -18.43 26.19
N ALA A 25 18.73 -17.97 25.28
CA ALA A 25 18.94 -16.75 24.53
C ALA A 25 18.93 -15.57 25.51
N LEU A 26 20.09 -14.96 25.72
CA LEU A 26 20.18 -13.69 26.43
C LEU A 26 19.52 -12.61 25.56
N ALA A 27 18.40 -12.09 26.03
CA ALA A 27 17.74 -10.94 25.41
C ALA A 27 18.67 -9.73 25.54
N PHE A 28 19.31 -9.35 24.43
CA PHE A 28 20.02 -8.08 24.35
C PHE A 28 18.97 -6.95 24.32
N PRO A 29 19.06 -5.93 25.21
CA PRO A 29 18.23 -4.74 25.06
C PRO A 29 18.56 -4.10 23.72
N SER A 30 17.54 -4.00 22.85
CA SER A 30 17.68 -3.39 21.54
C SER A 30 18.11 -1.93 21.71
N PRO A 31 19.24 -1.48 21.12
CA PRO A 31 19.71 -0.11 21.24
C PRO A 31 18.96 0.87 20.32
N PHE A 32 17.92 0.40 19.62
CA PHE A 32 17.16 1.22 18.70
C PHE A 32 15.94 1.80 19.42
N PRO A 33 15.80 3.14 19.48
CA PRO A 33 14.56 3.74 19.95
C PRO A 33 13.41 3.24 19.07
N SER A 34 12.32 2.83 19.72
CA SER A 34 11.07 2.49 19.08
C SER A 34 10.52 3.76 18.43
N TYR A 35 10.77 3.93 17.14
CA TYR A 35 10.09 4.95 16.36
C TYR A 35 8.67 4.44 16.07
N SER A 36 7.72 4.94 16.85
CA SER A 36 6.32 4.99 16.43
C SER A 36 6.28 5.71 15.08
N LEU A 37 5.65 5.10 14.07
CA LEU A 37 5.34 5.81 12.83
C LEU A 37 4.18 6.76 13.15
N GLU A 38 4.44 7.85 13.86
CA GLU A 38 3.47 8.93 13.94
C GLU A 38 3.14 9.41 12.50
N PRO A 39 1.86 9.59 12.16
CA PRO A 39 1.47 10.31 10.95
C PRO A 39 2.15 11.68 10.98
N ARG A 40 3.10 11.92 10.07
CA ARG A 40 3.78 13.20 9.97
C ARG A 40 2.79 14.25 9.45
N GLN A 41 2.19 14.94 10.42
CA GLN A 41 1.50 16.21 10.35
C GLN A 41 0.04 16.19 9.86
N ASP A 42 -0.85 16.33 10.84
CA ASP A 42 -2.21 16.83 10.72
C ASP A 42 -2.22 18.28 10.18
N GLY A 43 -2.68 18.46 8.93
CA GLY A 43 -3.65 19.47 8.48
C GLY A 43 -3.39 20.99 8.60
N SER A 44 -2.49 21.46 9.48
CA SER A 44 -2.42 22.90 9.83
C SER A 44 -1.08 23.57 9.54
N ASN A 45 -0.03 22.82 9.16
CA ASN A 45 1.33 23.34 9.00
C ASN A 45 1.94 22.91 7.66
N CYS A 46 1.50 23.56 6.59
CA CYS A 46 2.07 23.38 5.26
C CYS A 46 2.96 24.55 4.85
N THR A 47 3.90 24.26 3.94
CA THR A 47 4.71 25.28 3.30
C THR A 47 3.95 25.83 2.09
N THR A 48 3.75 27.15 2.06
CA THR A 48 3.15 27.81 0.90
C THR A 48 4.16 27.83 -0.25
N TYR A 49 3.80 27.22 -1.37
CA TYR A 49 4.52 27.30 -2.63
C TYR A 49 3.75 28.21 -3.58
N CYS A 50 4.38 29.26 -4.10
CA CYS A 50 3.76 30.14 -5.09
C CYS A 50 4.61 30.20 -6.36
N SER A 51 3.96 30.04 -7.51
CA SER A 51 4.58 30.31 -8.81
C SER A 51 3.58 30.98 -9.74
N VAL A 52 4.08 31.62 -10.80
CA VAL A 52 3.21 32.24 -11.81
C VAL A 52 2.31 31.23 -12.52
N ALA A 53 2.79 30.00 -12.68
CA ALA A 53 2.06 28.94 -13.38
C ALA A 53 1.10 28.18 -12.45
N ALA A 54 1.48 27.97 -11.19
CA ALA A 54 0.68 27.22 -10.22
C ALA A 54 -0.32 28.10 -9.47
N GLY A 55 -0.10 29.42 -9.39
CA GLY A 55 -0.65 30.20 -8.30
C GLY A 55 0.01 29.81 -6.98
N CYS A 56 -0.71 29.92 -5.86
CA CYS A 56 -0.23 29.49 -4.56
C CYS A 56 -0.90 28.18 -4.13
N ALA A 57 -0.10 27.25 -3.62
CA ALA A 57 -0.53 25.95 -3.12
C ALA A 57 0.09 25.67 -1.75
N CYS A 58 -0.67 24.96 -0.92
CA CYS A 58 -0.25 24.48 0.39
C CYS A 58 0.43 23.11 0.21
N THR A 59 1.74 23.02 0.43
CA THR A 59 2.52 21.79 0.22
C THR A 59 3.06 21.24 1.53
N VAL A 60 2.97 19.93 1.70
CA VAL A 60 3.61 19.19 2.80
C VAL A 60 4.54 18.19 2.14
N ILE A 61 5.84 18.42 2.26
CA ILE A 61 6.91 17.58 1.70
C ILE A 61 7.87 17.25 2.84
N PRO A 62 8.32 15.98 2.98
CA PRO A 62 9.23 15.60 4.04
C PRO A 62 10.58 16.32 3.89
N SER A 63 11.21 16.64 5.02
CA SER A 63 12.48 17.37 5.05
C SER A 63 13.65 16.61 4.41
N ASP A 64 13.58 15.28 4.40
CA ASP A 64 14.55 14.39 3.78
C ASP A 64 14.20 14.06 2.32
N CYS A 65 13.28 14.81 1.70
CA CYS A 65 13.03 14.70 0.27
C CYS A 65 14.29 15.02 -0.54
N THR A 66 14.80 14.02 -1.27
CA THR A 66 16.05 14.15 -2.05
C THR A 66 15.81 14.44 -3.52
N ALA A 67 14.61 14.15 -4.03
CA ALA A 67 14.23 14.49 -5.39
C ALA A 67 12.77 14.98 -5.44
N LYS A 68 12.54 16.03 -6.22
CA LYS A 68 11.21 16.61 -6.45
C LYS A 68 10.86 16.56 -7.93
N TYR A 69 9.59 16.35 -8.21
CA TYR A 69 9.00 16.45 -9.54
C TYR A 69 7.97 17.57 -9.55
N THR A 70 7.96 18.39 -10.60
CA THR A 70 6.92 19.40 -10.78
C THR A 70 5.79 18.78 -11.58
N VAL A 71 4.61 18.67 -10.95
CA VAL A 71 3.41 18.10 -11.56
C VAL A 71 3.10 18.82 -12.87
N GLN A 72 2.76 18.06 -13.91
CA GLN A 72 2.32 18.59 -15.20
C GLN A 72 0.80 18.60 -15.30
N SER A 73 0.27 19.40 -16.24
CA SER A 73 -1.16 19.37 -16.54
C SER A 73 -1.55 18.00 -17.08
N GLY A 74 -2.55 17.37 -16.46
CA GLY A 74 -3.03 16.03 -16.81
C GLY A 74 -2.36 14.88 -16.06
N ASP A 75 -1.36 15.15 -15.22
CA ASP A 75 -0.79 14.11 -14.34
C ASP A 75 -1.83 13.59 -13.35
N THR A 76 -1.78 12.29 -13.09
CA THR A 76 -2.46 11.63 -11.98
C THR A 76 -1.42 11.04 -11.04
N CYS A 77 -1.81 10.67 -9.83
CA CYS A 77 -0.86 9.98 -8.94
C CYS A 77 -0.37 8.66 -9.53
N VAL A 78 -1.25 7.95 -10.25
CA VAL A 78 -0.93 6.69 -10.91
C VAL A 78 0.08 6.94 -12.03
N SER A 79 -0.17 7.91 -12.92
CA SER A 79 0.73 8.20 -14.05
C SER A 79 2.11 8.68 -13.58
N ILE A 80 2.17 9.45 -12.49
CA ILE A 80 3.44 9.87 -11.87
C ILE A 80 4.18 8.64 -11.34
N ALA A 81 3.53 7.79 -10.54
CA ALA A 81 4.18 6.62 -9.96
C ALA A 81 4.69 5.66 -11.06
N GLU A 82 3.88 5.42 -12.10
CA GLU A 82 4.27 4.62 -13.26
C GLU A 82 5.44 5.21 -14.04
N SER A 83 5.46 6.53 -14.24
CA SER A 83 6.51 7.22 -15.00
C SER A 83 7.89 7.08 -14.35
N PHE A 84 7.96 7.08 -13.01
CA PHE A 84 9.21 6.95 -12.28
C PHE A 84 9.55 5.50 -11.91
N GLY A 85 8.55 4.67 -11.62
CA GLY A 85 8.72 3.25 -11.35
C GLY A 85 9.61 2.94 -10.13
N ASN A 86 9.69 3.84 -9.15
CA ASN A 86 10.54 3.73 -7.97
C ASN A 86 9.80 4.03 -6.64
N PHE A 87 8.46 4.12 -6.67
CA PHE A 87 7.61 4.22 -5.48
C PHE A 87 6.18 3.79 -5.80
N THR A 88 5.42 3.43 -4.76
CA THR A 88 3.99 3.15 -4.89
C THR A 88 3.15 4.42 -4.84
N VAL A 89 1.92 4.38 -5.36
CA VAL A 89 1.00 5.54 -5.28
C VAL A 89 0.69 5.92 -3.82
N SER A 90 0.50 4.94 -2.93
CA SER A 90 0.38 5.19 -1.49
C SER A 90 1.63 5.85 -0.91
N GLN A 91 2.83 5.51 -1.40
CA GLN A 91 4.05 6.18 -0.95
C GLN A 91 4.13 7.63 -1.44
N LEU A 92 3.71 7.91 -2.69
CA LEU A 92 3.61 9.27 -3.20
C LEU A 92 2.73 10.13 -2.29
N TYR A 93 1.60 9.58 -1.82
CA TYR A 93 0.74 10.24 -0.83
C TYR A 93 1.43 10.46 0.51
N LYS A 94 2.12 9.45 1.04
CA LYS A 94 2.83 9.56 2.33
C LYS A 94 3.88 10.67 2.30
N TRP A 95 4.51 10.92 1.16
CA TRP A 95 5.44 12.03 0.99
C TRP A 95 4.77 13.37 0.65
N ASN A 96 3.52 13.36 0.17
CA ASN A 96 2.83 14.54 -0.32
C ASN A 96 1.36 14.57 0.12
N PRO A 97 1.05 14.59 1.43
CA PRO A 97 -0.32 14.43 1.91
C PRO A 97 -1.27 15.55 1.43
N SER A 98 -0.74 16.72 1.05
CA SER A 98 -1.50 17.83 0.45
C SER A 98 -2.27 17.44 -0.81
N MET A 99 -1.87 16.39 -1.53
CA MET A 99 -2.59 15.94 -2.73
C MET A 99 -3.90 15.19 -2.40
N GLY A 100 -4.09 14.83 -1.13
CA GLY A 100 -5.26 14.09 -0.65
C GLY A 100 -5.29 12.63 -1.10
N ARG A 101 -6.15 11.84 -0.44
CA ARG A 101 -6.30 10.40 -0.74
C ARG A 101 -7.03 10.12 -2.05
N THR A 102 -7.80 11.08 -2.57
CA THR A 102 -8.48 10.97 -3.88
C THR A 102 -7.58 11.34 -5.05
N CYS A 103 -6.35 11.81 -4.79
CA CYS A 103 -5.44 12.36 -5.78
C CYS A 103 -5.90 13.64 -6.51
N PHE A 104 -7.07 14.17 -6.18
CA PHE A 104 -7.60 15.39 -6.79
C PHE A 104 -6.94 16.67 -6.30
N GLY A 105 -6.18 16.62 -5.20
CA GLY A 105 -5.36 17.73 -4.74
C GLY A 105 -4.01 17.86 -5.46
N LEU A 106 -3.72 16.98 -6.43
CA LEU A 106 -2.50 17.05 -7.23
C LEU A 106 -2.60 18.24 -8.20
N GLN A 107 -1.98 19.36 -7.82
CA GLN A 107 -2.08 20.61 -8.57
C GLN A 107 -0.94 20.73 -9.59
N ALA A 108 -1.30 21.06 -10.83
CA ALA A 108 -0.33 21.33 -11.88
C ALA A 108 0.65 22.44 -11.48
N TYR A 109 1.91 22.25 -11.88
CA TYR A 109 3.04 23.14 -11.64
C TYR A 109 3.46 23.29 -10.16
N VAL A 110 2.95 22.43 -9.28
CA VAL A 110 3.36 22.33 -7.87
C VAL A 110 4.37 21.19 -7.72
N PRO A 111 5.47 21.36 -6.97
CA PRO A 111 6.42 20.29 -6.74
C PRO A 111 5.87 19.25 -5.76
N VAL A 112 6.12 17.98 -6.06
CA VAL A 112 5.91 16.82 -5.17
C VAL A 112 7.23 16.11 -4.94
N CYS A 113 7.40 15.51 -3.77
CA CYS A 113 8.51 14.63 -3.46
C CYS A 113 8.35 13.28 -4.14
N ILE A 114 9.43 12.79 -4.75
CA ILE A 114 9.46 11.50 -5.46
C ILE A 114 10.58 10.57 -4.99
N ASN A 115 11.37 10.99 -3.99
CA ASN A 115 12.42 10.14 -3.43
C ASN A 115 12.85 10.59 -2.03
N THR A 116 13.08 9.62 -1.14
CA THR A 116 13.77 9.81 0.15
C THR A 116 14.89 8.76 0.30
N PRO A 117 15.95 9.00 1.09
CA PRO A 117 17.13 8.13 1.14
C PRO A 117 16.88 6.69 1.64
N TRP A 118 15.78 6.47 2.37
CA TRP A 118 15.52 5.24 3.12
C TRP A 118 14.39 4.39 2.54
N TYR A 119 13.74 4.87 1.48
CA TYR A 119 12.65 4.13 0.88
C TYR A 119 13.17 3.09 -0.09
N THR A 120 12.88 1.83 0.23
CA THR A 120 13.11 0.72 -0.69
C THR A 120 11.81 0.43 -1.43
N PHE A 121 11.85 0.60 -2.75
CA PHE A 121 10.72 0.25 -3.59
C PHE A 121 10.62 -1.26 -3.78
N THR A 122 9.42 -1.78 -3.55
CA THR A 122 9.04 -3.12 -3.96
C THR A 122 7.94 -2.97 -5.01
N PRO A 123 8.18 -3.38 -6.27
CA PRO A 123 7.15 -3.40 -7.29
C PRO A 123 5.95 -4.26 -6.88
N PRO A 124 4.75 -3.98 -7.40
CA PRO A 124 4.40 -2.93 -8.38
C PRO A 124 4.09 -1.54 -7.77
N VAL A 125 3.91 -0.51 -8.60
CA VAL A 125 3.52 0.86 -8.16
C VAL A 125 2.09 0.93 -7.61
N GLN A 126 1.23 0.05 -8.09
CA GLN A 126 -0.08 -0.28 -7.55
C GLN A 126 -0.27 -1.79 -7.55
N PRO A 127 -0.95 -2.37 -6.54
CA PRO A 127 -1.33 -3.78 -6.54
C PRO A 127 -2.12 -4.17 -7.80
N ALA A 128 -2.31 -5.48 -7.99
CA ALA A 128 -3.18 -5.96 -9.06
C ALA A 128 -4.66 -5.61 -8.77
N ALA A 129 -5.48 -5.46 -9.81
CA ALA A 129 -6.93 -5.32 -9.65
C ALA A 129 -7.51 -6.49 -8.83
N GLY A 130 -8.53 -6.19 -8.00
CA GLY A 130 -9.10 -7.14 -7.04
C GLY A 130 -8.26 -7.31 -5.76
N SER A 131 -7.12 -6.60 -5.62
CA SER A 131 -6.38 -6.60 -4.36
C SER A 131 -7.16 -5.86 -3.28
N HIS A 132 -7.03 -6.37 -2.05
CA HIS A 132 -7.63 -5.75 -0.87
C HIS A 132 -6.61 -4.94 -0.07
N ALA A 133 -7.09 -3.91 0.63
CA ALA A 133 -6.31 -3.10 1.56
C ALA A 133 -7.14 -2.67 2.77
N THR A 134 -6.46 -2.53 3.90
CA THR A 134 -6.99 -2.00 5.16
C THR A 134 -6.77 -0.49 5.26
N PRO A 135 -7.44 0.21 6.20
CA PRO A 135 -7.22 1.64 6.42
C PRO A 135 -5.75 2.00 6.72
N ASP A 136 -5.04 1.16 7.47
CA ASP A 136 -3.65 1.39 7.89
C ASP A 136 -2.65 1.32 6.73
N GLU A 137 -3.01 0.62 5.64
CA GLU A 137 -2.21 0.58 4.42
C GLU A 137 -2.33 1.87 3.62
N THR A 138 -3.28 2.75 3.96
CA THR A 138 -3.54 4.03 3.30
C THR A 138 -3.68 3.88 1.77
N PRO A 139 -4.69 3.12 1.29
CA PRO A 139 -4.92 2.96 -0.13
C PRO A 139 -5.21 4.31 -0.80
N VAL A 140 -4.58 4.52 -1.96
CA VAL A 140 -4.65 5.72 -2.81
C VAL A 140 -4.52 5.26 -4.28
N PRO A 141 -5.34 5.80 -5.20
CA PRO A 141 -6.38 6.80 -4.97
C PRO A 141 -7.70 6.20 -4.48
N LEU A 142 -8.37 6.85 -3.53
CA LEU A 142 -9.74 6.50 -3.13
C LEU A 142 -10.76 7.14 -4.06
N MET A 143 -11.89 6.45 -4.29
CA MET A 143 -13.05 7.13 -4.86
C MET A 143 -13.50 8.32 -4.00
N PRO A 144 -14.07 9.38 -4.60
CA PRO A 144 -14.56 10.52 -3.83
C PRO A 144 -15.68 10.13 -2.89
N ASN A 145 -15.72 10.77 -1.72
CA ASN A 145 -16.77 10.59 -0.71
C ASN A 145 -16.91 9.14 -0.19
N THR A 146 -15.84 8.33 -0.29
CA THR A 146 -15.77 7.05 0.44
C THR A 146 -15.85 7.31 1.94
N ILE A 147 -16.68 6.53 2.64
CA ILE A 147 -16.93 6.74 4.07
C ILE A 147 -15.70 6.45 4.92
N SER A 148 -15.58 7.16 6.05
CA SER A 148 -14.45 7.02 6.96
C SER A 148 -14.46 5.73 7.79
N SER A 149 -15.61 5.06 7.92
CA SER A 149 -15.73 3.79 8.64
C SER A 149 -15.36 2.57 7.80
N CYS A 150 -14.93 2.76 6.54
CA CYS A 150 -14.51 1.65 5.70
C CYS A 150 -13.35 0.86 6.34
N THR A 151 -13.49 -0.46 6.40
CA THR A 151 -12.52 -1.39 7.00
C THR A 151 -11.82 -2.29 5.97
N ASP A 152 -12.36 -2.38 4.75
CA ASP A 152 -11.77 -3.13 3.64
C ASP A 152 -12.03 -2.41 2.32
N TYR A 153 -10.97 -2.22 1.54
CA TYR A 153 -10.98 -1.56 0.25
C TYR A 153 -10.55 -2.54 -0.84
N GLU A 154 -11.17 -2.49 -2.01
CA GLU A 154 -10.75 -3.23 -3.19
C GLU A 154 -10.24 -2.28 -4.28
N LEU A 155 -9.13 -2.62 -4.94
CA LEU A 155 -8.64 -1.90 -6.11
C LEU A 155 -9.40 -2.32 -7.37
N VAL A 156 -10.09 -1.37 -7.98
CA VAL A 156 -10.97 -1.62 -9.12
C VAL A 156 -10.19 -1.79 -10.42
N GLY A 157 -10.46 -2.87 -11.15
CA GLY A 157 -9.92 -3.12 -12.48
C GLY A 157 -10.62 -2.34 -13.61
N SER A 158 -9.97 -2.28 -14.77
CA SER A 158 -10.57 -1.69 -15.97
C SER A 158 -11.83 -2.45 -16.41
N GLY A 159 -12.92 -1.72 -16.63
CA GLY A 159 -14.20 -2.28 -17.09
C GLY A 159 -14.99 -3.03 -16.01
N THR A 160 -14.57 -2.99 -14.74
CA THR A 160 -15.32 -3.61 -13.64
C THR A 160 -16.71 -3.01 -13.51
N ARG A 161 -17.72 -3.87 -13.51
CA ARG A 161 -19.12 -3.49 -13.25
C ARG A 161 -19.43 -3.63 -11.77
N VAL A 162 -20.27 -2.74 -11.25
CA VAL A 162 -20.66 -2.74 -9.83
C VAL A 162 -21.40 -4.02 -9.45
N ASP A 163 -22.32 -4.51 -10.29
CA ASP A 163 -23.06 -5.76 -10.03
C ASP A 163 -22.13 -6.97 -9.79
N ALA A 164 -21.07 -7.09 -10.60
CA ALA A 164 -20.06 -8.14 -10.46
C ALA A 164 -19.20 -7.94 -9.20
N LEU A 165 -18.71 -6.72 -8.96
CA LEU A 165 -17.88 -6.39 -7.79
C LEU A 165 -18.65 -6.65 -6.49
N THR A 166 -19.92 -6.23 -6.41
CA THR A 166 -20.74 -6.44 -5.22
C THR A 166 -21.05 -7.91 -4.98
N ALA A 167 -21.29 -8.67 -6.05
CA ALA A 167 -21.51 -10.12 -5.95
C ALA A 167 -20.26 -10.86 -5.45
N GLU A 168 -19.07 -10.48 -5.93
CA GLU A 168 -17.79 -11.03 -5.48
C GLU A 168 -17.53 -10.78 -3.99
N ASN A 169 -17.86 -9.58 -3.51
CA ASN A 169 -17.68 -9.18 -2.11
C ASN A 169 -18.83 -9.56 -1.17
N GLY A 170 -19.91 -10.14 -1.71
CA GLY A 170 -21.09 -10.50 -0.92
C GLY A 170 -21.85 -9.30 -0.33
N ILE A 171 -21.88 -8.17 -1.05
CA ILE A 171 -22.59 -6.94 -0.66
C ILE A 171 -23.67 -6.59 -1.71
N THR A 172 -24.56 -5.67 -1.40
CA THR A 172 -25.54 -5.13 -2.35
C THR A 172 -25.04 -3.86 -3.04
N GLU A 173 -25.60 -3.51 -4.20
CA GLU A 173 -25.32 -2.22 -4.87
C GLU A 173 -25.70 -1.03 -3.98
N ASP A 174 -26.75 -1.16 -3.15
CA ASP A 174 -27.13 -0.14 -2.17
C ASP A 174 -26.06 0.06 -1.09
N GLN A 175 -25.45 -1.03 -0.60
CA GLN A 175 -24.32 -0.95 0.34
C GLN A 175 -23.11 -0.30 -0.33
N PHE A 176 -22.78 -0.70 -1.56
CA PHE A 176 -21.70 -0.09 -2.33
C PHE A 176 -21.91 1.42 -2.50
N ALA A 177 -23.10 1.84 -2.93
CA ALA A 177 -23.45 3.25 -3.08
C ALA A 177 -23.35 3.99 -1.73
N ALA A 178 -23.89 3.42 -0.66
CA ALA A 178 -23.84 4.03 0.68
C ALA A 178 -22.41 4.25 1.19
N TRP A 179 -21.47 3.36 0.84
CA TRP A 179 -20.08 3.46 1.30
C TRP A 179 -19.16 4.25 0.38
N ASN A 180 -19.54 4.43 -0.89
CA ASN A 180 -18.72 5.05 -1.92
C ASN A 180 -19.38 6.30 -2.53
N GLY A 181 -19.91 7.19 -1.70
CA GLY A 181 -20.35 8.51 -2.17
C GLY A 181 -21.59 8.49 -3.07
N ASN A 182 -22.48 7.52 -2.90
CA ASN A 182 -23.62 7.25 -3.78
C ASN A 182 -23.22 6.93 -5.23
N ALA A 183 -22.04 6.34 -5.43
CA ALA A 183 -21.56 5.96 -6.74
C ALA A 183 -22.36 4.79 -7.34
N THR A 184 -22.64 4.89 -8.64
CA THR A 184 -23.26 3.82 -9.46
C THR A 184 -22.24 3.15 -10.38
N THR A 185 -20.99 3.57 -10.34
CA THR A 185 -19.88 3.06 -11.14
C THR A 185 -18.65 2.91 -10.27
N ALA A 186 -17.83 1.89 -10.51
CA ALA A 186 -16.51 1.75 -9.93
C ALA A 186 -15.45 2.30 -10.93
N TRP A 187 -14.54 3.16 -10.47
CA TRP A 187 -13.53 3.76 -11.34
C TRP A 187 -12.27 2.90 -11.38
N ALA A 188 -11.82 2.54 -12.58
CA ALA A 188 -10.58 1.80 -12.76
C ALA A 188 -9.39 2.51 -12.08
N ASP A 189 -8.52 1.74 -11.44
CA ASP A 189 -7.33 2.19 -10.70
C ASP A 189 -7.64 3.00 -9.43
N TYR A 190 -8.90 3.03 -9.00
CA TYR A 190 -9.31 3.59 -7.71
C TYR A 190 -9.71 2.49 -6.73
N TRP A 191 -9.48 2.76 -5.46
CA TRP A 191 -9.91 1.93 -4.35
C TRP A 191 -11.34 2.29 -3.95
N VAL A 192 -12.16 1.27 -3.75
CA VAL A 192 -13.55 1.38 -3.28
C VAL A 192 -13.75 0.63 -2.00
N CYS A 193 -14.64 1.12 -1.14
CA CYS A 193 -15.02 0.44 0.07
C CYS A 193 -15.92 -0.77 -0.23
N VAL A 194 -15.54 -1.93 0.28
CA VAL A 194 -16.29 -3.18 0.17
C VAL A 194 -16.69 -3.76 1.53
N LYS A 195 -16.28 -3.11 2.63
CA LYS A 195 -16.72 -3.43 4.00
C LYS A 195 -16.57 -2.23 4.94
N ALA A 196 -17.54 -1.98 5.81
CA ALA A 196 -17.56 -0.86 6.76
C ALA A 196 -18.06 -1.28 8.14
#